data_AF-R9P0Z2-F1
#
_entry.id   AF-R9P0Z2-F1
#
_cell.length_a   1.000
_cell.length_b   1.000
_cell.length_c   1.000
_cell.angle_alpha   90.00
_cell.angle_beta   90.00
_cell.angle_gamma   90.00
#
_symmetry.space_group_name_H-M   'P 1'
#
loop_
_entity.id
_entity.type
_entity.pdbx_description
1 polymer ?
#
loop_
_entity_poly.entity_id
_entity_poly.type
_entity_poly.pdbx_seq_one_letter_code
_entity_poly.pdbx_strand_id
1 'polypeptide(L)'
;MHRPPIPSSGSPALVSPGLLEAQTAAITDAIATGQWGDACFVVKSSSGDFAFVRFWAWLNLLRANGADYLADRVEQSSFDCLEDAVAALRSPAAAHSQPTRTTSKTRAENGHRQMLYYPVSNICATTMRAIIDFLQTGNIQFAPVTSFIEEFDDEEDHASVDTFVDIPEERASQTQALPVGPTFSSAVVTSPKSVYRAAKKYRLVFLQRLASSVIDEQITPKNCLNELFGSLSLRYAEVFEKRLEYVLQHWNEIEDKAQLSSLITTTRNHSRAIDAFNAIIKHTSITH
;
A
#
# COMPACT_ATOMS: atom_id res chain seq x y z
N MET A 1 54.99 8.78 -36.14
CA MET A 1 54.11 9.00 -34.96
C MET A 1 52.78 8.32 -35.24
N HIS A 2 52.64 7.05 -34.84
CA HIS A 2 51.41 6.26 -35.00
C HIS A 2 50.47 6.55 -33.82
N ARG A 3 49.25 7.03 -34.12
CA ARG A 3 48.16 7.15 -33.15
C ARG A 3 47.54 5.77 -32.90
N PRO A 4 47.31 5.34 -31.65
CA PRO A 4 46.60 4.10 -31.38
C PRO A 4 45.09 4.23 -31.65
N PRO A 5 44.40 3.14 -32.02
CA PRO A 5 42.96 3.15 -32.25
C PRO A 5 42.18 3.23 -30.93
N ILE A 6 41.08 3.97 -30.97
CA ILE A 6 40.11 4.16 -29.88
C ILE A 6 39.32 2.85 -29.71
N PRO A 7 39.17 2.31 -28.49
CA PRO A 7 38.33 1.13 -28.27
C PRO A 7 36.85 1.47 -28.51
N SER A 8 36.21 0.68 -29.36
CA SER A 8 34.78 0.70 -29.64
C SER A 8 33.95 0.55 -28.37
N SER A 9 33.04 1.49 -28.13
CA SER A 9 32.05 1.42 -27.05
C SER A 9 31.22 0.15 -27.19
N GLY A 10 31.29 -0.73 -26.20
CA GLY A 10 30.39 -1.87 -26.08
C GLY A 10 28.95 -1.37 -25.95
N SER A 11 28.08 -1.86 -26.84
CA SER A 11 26.63 -1.68 -26.73
C SER A 11 26.14 -2.21 -25.37
N PRO A 12 25.23 -1.50 -24.67
CA PRO A 12 24.61 -2.05 -23.47
C PRO A 12 23.86 -3.32 -23.86
N ALA A 13 24.21 -4.44 -23.21
CA ALA A 13 23.56 -5.72 -23.45
C ALA A 13 22.05 -5.57 -23.17
N LEU A 14 21.24 -5.72 -24.22
CA LEU A 14 19.79 -5.86 -24.11
C LEU A 14 19.52 -7.13 -23.30
N VAL A 15 19.11 -6.96 -22.04
CA VAL A 15 18.65 -8.04 -21.18
C VAL A 15 17.39 -8.64 -21.84
N SER A 16 17.45 -9.92 -22.18
CA SER A 16 16.31 -10.62 -22.80
C SER A 16 15.08 -10.57 -21.87
N PRO A 17 13.86 -10.30 -22.39
CA PRO A 17 12.64 -10.22 -21.57
C PRO A 17 12.41 -11.45 -20.69
N GLY A 18 12.70 -12.65 -21.21
CA GLY A 18 12.58 -13.90 -20.44
C GLY A 18 13.57 -14.03 -19.27
N LEU A 19 14.70 -13.31 -19.30
CA LEU A 19 15.64 -13.28 -18.18
C LEU A 19 15.12 -12.37 -17.04
N LEU A 20 14.51 -11.25 -17.38
CA LEU A 20 13.89 -10.34 -16.39
C LEU A 20 12.70 -11.00 -15.69
N GLU A 21 11.87 -11.73 -16.45
CA GLU A 21 10.74 -12.49 -15.91
C GLU A 21 11.21 -13.63 -15.01
N ALA A 22 12.23 -14.38 -15.42
CA ALA A 22 12.84 -15.43 -14.60
C ALA A 22 13.50 -14.89 -13.33
N GLN A 23 14.18 -13.73 -13.40
CA GLN A 23 14.73 -13.05 -12.22
C GLN A 23 13.63 -12.58 -11.27
N THR A 24 12.54 -12.04 -11.79
CA THR A 24 11.38 -11.61 -11.00
C THR A 24 10.71 -12.81 -10.30
N ALA A 25 10.58 -13.94 -11.01
CA ALA A 25 10.05 -15.17 -10.44
C ALA A 25 10.95 -15.75 -9.34
N ALA A 26 12.27 -15.76 -9.54
CA ALA A 26 13.23 -16.24 -8.54
C ALA A 26 13.24 -15.35 -7.28
N ILE A 27 13.12 -14.03 -7.45
CA ILE A 27 12.95 -13.08 -6.34
C ILE A 27 11.66 -13.40 -5.57
N THR A 28 10.56 -13.60 -6.28
CA THR A 28 9.24 -13.91 -5.69
C THR A 28 9.25 -15.23 -4.90
N ASP A 29 9.91 -16.26 -5.42
CA ASP A 29 10.06 -17.56 -4.73
C ASP A 29 10.93 -17.45 -3.46
N ALA A 30 12.02 -16.69 -3.53
CA ALA A 30 12.87 -16.42 -2.38
C ALA A 30 12.15 -15.60 -1.29
N ILE A 31 11.28 -14.65 -1.67
CA ILE A 31 10.39 -13.91 -0.76
C ILE A 31 9.43 -14.87 -0.04
N ALA A 32 8.83 -15.82 -0.78
CA ALA A 32 7.83 -16.75 -0.25
C ALA A 32 8.42 -17.78 0.74
N THR A 33 9.66 -18.22 0.51
CA THR A 33 10.35 -19.23 1.35
C THR A 33 11.00 -18.64 2.60
N GLY A 34 11.01 -17.31 2.75
CA GLY A 34 11.45 -16.61 3.96
C GLY A 34 12.96 -16.58 4.19
N GLN A 35 13.75 -16.81 3.13
CA GLN A 35 15.21 -16.75 3.17
C GLN A 35 15.78 -15.49 2.48
N TRP A 36 14.93 -14.52 2.16
CA TRP A 36 15.31 -13.39 1.31
C TRP A 36 15.04 -12.05 1.96
N GLY A 37 16.09 -11.38 2.45
CA GLY A 37 15.99 -10.03 2.99
C GLY A 37 16.86 -9.77 4.21
N ASP A 38 16.97 -8.49 4.56
CA ASP A 38 17.50 -8.01 5.84
C ASP A 38 16.41 -7.33 6.70
N ALA A 39 15.16 -7.32 6.21
CA ALA A 39 13.98 -6.85 6.93
C ALA A 39 12.80 -7.84 6.81
N CYS A 40 12.03 -7.94 7.90
CA CYS A 40 10.81 -8.72 8.04
C CYS A 40 9.67 -7.82 8.52
N PHE A 41 8.69 -7.58 7.67
CA PHE A 41 7.48 -6.84 7.99
C PHE A 41 6.47 -7.77 8.65
N VAL A 42 6.04 -7.43 9.86
CA VAL A 42 5.07 -8.21 10.63
C VAL A 42 3.74 -7.46 10.60
N VAL A 43 2.69 -8.09 10.07
CA VAL A 43 1.36 -7.48 9.91
C VAL A 43 0.32 -8.35 10.61
N LYS A 44 -0.67 -7.75 11.28
CA LYS A 44 -1.79 -8.50 11.85
C LYS A 44 -2.62 -9.15 10.73
N SER A 45 -2.93 -10.43 10.87
CA SER A 45 -3.83 -11.15 9.97
C SER A 45 -5.28 -10.92 10.40
N SER A 46 -6.19 -11.00 9.45
CA SER A 46 -7.62 -11.00 9.70
C SER A 46 -8.16 -12.35 10.17
N SER A 47 -7.42 -13.43 9.93
CA SER A 47 -7.83 -14.82 10.21
C SER A 47 -7.79 -15.22 11.70
N GLY A 48 -7.88 -14.25 12.61
CA GLY A 48 -7.97 -14.47 14.07
C GLY A 48 -7.19 -13.44 14.89
N ASP A 49 -7.59 -13.26 16.15
CA ASP A 49 -7.08 -12.20 17.05
C ASP A 49 -5.56 -12.19 17.26
N PHE A 50 -4.90 -13.32 17.01
CA PHE A 50 -3.48 -13.53 17.25
C PHE A 50 -2.68 -13.97 16.02
N ALA A 51 -3.30 -13.99 14.84
CA ALA A 51 -2.62 -14.39 13.62
C ALA A 51 -1.82 -13.21 13.05
N PHE A 52 -0.58 -13.48 12.60
CA PHE A 52 0.29 -12.49 11.97
C PHE A 52 0.87 -13.06 10.68
N VAL A 53 1.06 -12.19 9.69
CA VAL A 53 1.70 -12.50 8.42
C VAL A 53 3.05 -11.80 8.37
N ARG A 54 4.02 -12.45 7.71
CA ARG A 54 5.40 -11.96 7.56
C ARG A 54 5.69 -11.73 6.09
N PHE A 55 6.29 -10.58 5.78
CA PHE A 55 6.78 -10.25 4.44
C PHE A 55 8.25 -9.90 4.52
N TRP A 56 9.07 -10.52 3.69
CA TRP A 56 10.51 -10.32 3.72
C TRP A 56 10.95 -9.35 2.63
N ALA A 57 11.92 -8.49 2.95
CA ALA A 57 12.46 -7.56 1.98
C ALA A 57 13.90 -7.17 2.24
N TRP A 58 14.53 -6.67 1.18
CA TRP A 58 15.84 -6.05 1.24
C TRP A 58 15.72 -4.53 1.31
N LEU A 59 16.27 -3.92 2.36
CA LEU A 59 16.24 -2.48 2.56
C LEU A 59 16.89 -1.71 1.41
N ASN A 60 17.97 -2.24 0.82
CA ASN A 60 18.60 -1.61 -0.34
C ASN A 60 17.69 -1.61 -1.57
N LEU A 61 16.88 -2.67 -1.76
CA LEU A 61 15.93 -2.74 -2.86
C LEU A 61 14.74 -1.79 -2.63
N LEU A 62 14.26 -1.67 -1.39
CA LEU A 62 13.26 -0.67 -1.04
C LEU A 62 13.75 0.74 -1.39
N ARG A 63 14.98 1.09 -0.97
CA ARG A 63 15.62 2.39 -1.29
C ARG A 63 15.80 2.59 -2.79
N ALA A 64 16.29 1.58 -3.51
CA ALA A 64 16.45 1.63 -4.96
C ALA A 64 15.13 1.92 -5.70
N ASN A 65 13.99 1.55 -5.11
CA ASN A 65 12.66 1.79 -5.65
C ASN A 65 11.94 3.00 -4.99
N GLY A 66 12.70 3.92 -4.39
CA GLY A 66 12.19 5.20 -3.89
C GLY A 66 11.41 5.10 -2.57
N ALA A 67 11.62 4.04 -1.80
CA ALA A 67 11.00 3.84 -0.49
C ALA A 67 11.96 4.20 0.68
N ASP A 68 12.74 5.29 0.52
CA ASP A 68 13.73 5.72 1.52
C ASP A 68 13.12 5.95 2.91
N TYR A 69 11.99 6.65 2.96
CA TYR A 69 11.29 6.91 4.22
C TYR A 69 10.84 5.62 4.91
N LEU A 70 10.36 4.63 4.16
CA LEU A 70 9.97 3.33 4.71
C LEU A 70 11.20 2.58 5.24
N ALA A 71 12.30 2.55 4.47
CA ALA A 71 13.53 1.91 4.89
C ALA A 71 14.12 2.56 6.16
N ASP A 72 14.14 3.90 6.23
CA ASP A 72 14.57 4.64 7.41
C ASP A 72 13.70 4.31 8.64
N ARG A 73 12.37 4.21 8.45
CA ARG A 73 11.44 3.81 9.51
C ARG A 73 11.69 2.39 9.99
N VAL A 74 11.97 1.45 9.08
CA VAL A 74 12.34 0.08 9.46
C VAL A 74 13.62 0.10 10.30
N GLU A 75 14.64 0.84 9.89
CA GLU A 75 15.88 0.92 10.66
C GLU A 75 15.70 1.58 12.04
N GLN A 76 14.83 2.58 12.15
CA GLN A 76 14.58 3.32 13.40
C GLN A 76 13.64 2.61 14.38
N SER A 77 12.72 1.80 13.87
CA SER A 77 11.59 1.28 14.65
C SER A 77 11.40 -0.23 14.53
N SER A 78 12.44 -0.97 14.14
CA SER A 78 12.45 -2.44 14.15
C SER A 78 12.96 -3.03 15.47
N PHE A 79 12.72 -4.32 15.62
CA PHE A 79 13.16 -5.18 16.71
C PHE A 79 14.16 -6.21 16.20
N ASP A 80 14.98 -6.73 17.12
CA ASP A 80 15.99 -7.75 16.81
C ASP A 80 15.41 -9.18 16.77
N CYS A 81 14.17 -9.36 17.27
CA CYS A 81 13.45 -10.64 17.23
C CYS A 81 11.98 -10.44 16.82
N LEU A 82 11.36 -11.55 16.38
CA LEU A 82 9.99 -11.58 15.90
C LEU A 82 8.98 -11.38 17.04
N GLU A 83 9.26 -11.96 18.20
CA GLU A 83 8.39 -11.98 19.37
C GLU A 83 8.11 -10.57 19.88
N ASP A 84 9.13 -9.72 19.94
CA ASP A 84 8.99 -8.33 20.38
C ASP A 84 8.20 -7.49 19.37
N ALA A 85 8.43 -7.70 18.06
CA ALA A 85 7.65 -7.04 17.01
C ALA A 85 6.16 -7.44 17.08
N VAL A 86 5.87 -8.72 17.33
CA VAL A 86 4.49 -9.21 17.54
C VAL A 86 3.90 -8.63 18.82
N ALA A 87 4.65 -8.54 19.91
CA ALA A 87 4.19 -7.93 21.16
C ALA A 87 3.84 -6.45 20.96
N ALA A 88 4.64 -5.70 20.20
CA ALA A 88 4.38 -4.30 19.86
C ALA A 88 3.08 -4.11 19.05
N LEU A 89 2.70 -5.07 18.20
CA LEU A 89 1.41 -5.04 17.49
C LEU A 89 0.21 -5.33 18.40
N ARG A 90 0.40 -6.11 19.47
CA ARG A 90 -0.66 -6.45 20.42
C ARG A 90 -0.92 -5.33 21.42
N SER A 91 0.11 -4.57 21.78
CA SER A 91 0.01 -3.46 22.73
C SER A 91 0.85 -2.27 22.25
N PRO A 92 0.22 -1.23 21.66
CA PRO A 92 0.92 -0.02 21.24
C PRO A 92 1.66 0.67 22.40
N ALA A 93 1.18 0.50 23.64
CA ALA A 93 1.84 1.00 24.85
C ALA A 93 3.22 0.35 25.08
N ALA A 94 3.39 -0.92 24.70
CA ALA A 94 4.66 -1.63 24.81
C ALA A 94 5.72 -1.17 23.80
N ALA A 95 5.32 -0.50 22.71
CA ALA A 95 6.25 0.04 21.70
C ALA A 95 7.13 1.19 22.25
N HIS A 96 6.74 1.81 23.36
CA HIS A 96 7.54 2.85 24.04
C HIS A 96 8.71 2.26 24.85
N SER A 97 8.71 0.95 25.07
CA SER A 97 9.82 0.20 25.63
C SER A 97 10.71 -0.31 24.50
N GLN A 98 11.08 0.55 23.54
CA GLN A 98 12.09 0.17 22.56
C GLN A 98 13.35 -0.26 23.33
N PRO A 99 13.95 -1.43 23.03
CA PRO A 99 15.29 -1.69 23.50
C PRO A 99 16.15 -0.54 22.99
N THR A 100 16.75 0.21 23.91
CA THR A 100 17.72 1.24 23.58
C THR A 100 18.79 0.55 22.74
N ARG A 101 18.81 0.84 21.43
CA ARG A 101 19.92 0.45 20.57
C ARG A 101 21.14 1.12 21.17
N THR A 102 21.86 0.41 22.05
CA THR A 102 23.24 0.73 22.37
C THR A 102 23.93 0.85 21.02
N THR A 103 24.43 2.05 20.75
CA THR A 103 25.19 2.39 19.55
C THR A 103 26.53 1.68 19.61
N SER A 104 26.51 0.35 19.56
CA SER A 104 27.68 -0.50 19.48
C SER A 104 28.24 -0.32 18.08
N LYS A 105 29.22 0.57 17.95
CA LYS A 105 30.16 0.73 16.83
C LYS A 105 30.98 -0.56 16.52
N THR A 106 30.52 -1.72 16.98
CA THR A 106 31.18 -3.03 16.90
C THR A 106 30.36 -4.05 16.08
N ARG A 107 29.47 -3.60 15.19
CA ARG A 107 28.61 -4.47 14.36
C ARG A 107 29.27 -4.91 13.03
N ALA A 108 30.56 -4.64 12.83
CA ALA A 108 31.27 -4.88 11.57
C ALA A 108 32.13 -6.16 11.52
N GLU A 109 32.21 -6.96 12.59
CA GLU A 109 33.17 -8.08 12.64
C GLU A 109 32.60 -9.47 12.29
N ASN A 110 31.28 -9.65 12.32
CA ASN A 110 30.64 -10.87 11.78
C ASN A 110 29.76 -10.47 10.60
N GLY A 111 30.18 -10.80 9.37
CA GLY A 111 29.56 -10.39 8.10
C GLY A 111 28.12 -10.85 7.84
N HIS A 112 27.37 -11.24 8.87
CA HIS A 112 25.95 -11.54 8.81
C HIS A 112 25.15 -10.28 9.13
N ARG A 113 24.47 -9.72 8.13
CA ARG A 113 23.45 -8.69 8.36
C ARG A 113 22.36 -9.28 9.25
N GLN A 114 22.28 -8.81 10.48
CA GLN A 114 21.21 -9.17 11.42
C GLN A 114 19.87 -8.68 10.86
N MET A 115 18.89 -9.60 10.85
CA MET A 115 17.52 -9.38 10.42
C MET A 115 16.81 -8.36 11.30
N LEU A 116 16.02 -7.47 10.68
CA LEU A 116 15.19 -6.48 11.38
C LEU A 116 13.71 -6.84 11.30
N TYR A 117 13.01 -6.87 12.43
CA TYR A 117 11.57 -7.16 12.47
C TYR A 117 10.78 -5.86 12.67
N TYR A 118 10.03 -5.44 11.65
CA TYR A 118 9.28 -4.18 11.66
C TYR A 118 7.77 -4.44 11.79
N PRO A 119 7.13 -4.06 12.91
CA PRO A 119 5.69 -4.17 13.05
C PRO A 119 4.97 -3.11 12.22
N VAL A 120 4.00 -3.55 11.42
CA VAL A 120 3.17 -2.71 10.59
C VAL A 120 1.75 -2.71 11.16
N SER A 121 1.33 -1.56 11.66
CA SER A 121 -0.04 -1.30 12.09
C SER A 121 -0.87 -0.59 11.02
N ASN A 122 -2.18 -0.74 11.11
CA ASN A 122 -3.18 0.05 10.36
C ASN A 122 -3.07 -0.11 8.82
N ILE A 123 -2.67 -1.29 8.35
CA ILE A 123 -2.65 -1.70 6.94
C ILE A 123 -2.98 -3.19 6.89
N CYS A 124 -3.87 -3.59 5.99
CA CYS A 124 -4.18 -5.00 5.81
C CYS A 124 -3.02 -5.78 5.17
N ALA A 125 -2.91 -7.07 5.51
CA ALA A 125 -1.83 -7.93 5.04
C ALA A 125 -1.76 -8.01 3.50
N THR A 126 -2.89 -8.03 2.80
CA THR A 126 -2.95 -8.05 1.34
C THR A 126 -2.41 -6.78 0.70
N THR A 127 -2.73 -5.60 1.26
CA THR A 127 -2.18 -4.31 0.81
C THR A 127 -0.69 -4.23 1.08
N MET A 128 -0.24 -4.63 2.27
CA MET A 128 1.19 -4.61 2.59
C MET A 128 1.97 -5.56 1.67
N ARG A 129 1.45 -6.76 1.42
CA ARG A 129 2.03 -7.71 0.47
C ARG A 129 2.19 -7.12 -0.92
N ALA A 130 1.12 -6.56 -1.48
CA ALA A 130 1.15 -5.94 -2.80
C ALA A 130 2.16 -4.80 -2.90
N ILE A 131 2.34 -4.01 -1.83
CA ILE A 131 3.35 -2.93 -1.77
C ILE A 131 4.77 -3.51 -1.75
N ILE A 132 5.03 -4.53 -0.93
CA ILE A 132 6.36 -5.17 -0.88
C ILE A 132 6.69 -5.83 -2.21
N ASP A 133 5.76 -6.60 -2.77
CA ASP A 133 5.91 -7.22 -4.09
C ASP A 133 6.18 -6.15 -5.17
N PHE A 134 5.45 -5.03 -5.16
CA PHE A 134 5.68 -3.90 -6.07
C PHE A 134 7.09 -3.30 -5.91
N LEU A 135 7.53 -3.03 -4.68
CA LEU A 135 8.85 -2.44 -4.43
C LEU A 135 10.01 -3.36 -4.81
N GLN A 136 9.75 -4.66 -5.00
CA GLN A 136 10.76 -5.65 -5.33
C GLN A 136 10.73 -6.05 -6.81
N THR A 137 9.55 -6.05 -7.42
CA THR A 137 9.32 -6.54 -8.79
C THR A 137 8.93 -5.45 -9.77
N GLY A 138 8.51 -4.27 -9.29
CA GLY A 138 7.93 -3.21 -10.10
C GLY A 138 6.48 -3.45 -10.54
N ASN A 139 5.85 -4.56 -10.13
CA ASN A 139 4.53 -4.96 -10.59
C ASN A 139 3.48 -4.89 -9.47
N ILE A 140 2.30 -4.34 -9.78
CA ILE A 140 1.13 -4.34 -8.88
C ILE A 140 -0.14 -4.49 -9.70
N GLN A 141 -1.13 -5.22 -9.15
CA GLN A 141 -2.45 -5.34 -9.75
C GLN A 141 -3.51 -4.75 -8.83
N PHE A 142 -4.39 -3.94 -9.40
CA PHE A 142 -5.46 -3.29 -8.67
C PHE A 142 -6.80 -3.97 -8.93
N ALA A 143 -7.59 -4.10 -7.86
CA ALA A 143 -9.00 -4.43 -7.94
C ALA A 143 -9.79 -3.25 -8.54
N PRO A 144 -10.96 -3.50 -9.13
CA PRO A 144 -11.93 -2.45 -9.40
C PRO A 144 -12.28 -1.64 -8.13
N VAL A 145 -12.55 -0.35 -8.30
CA VAL A 145 -12.97 0.53 -7.21
C VAL A 145 -14.39 0.16 -6.80
N THR A 146 -14.56 -0.18 -5.53
CA THR A 146 -15.88 -0.30 -4.91
C THR A 146 -16.27 1.05 -4.32
N SER A 147 -17.47 1.54 -4.67
CA SER A 147 -18.01 2.83 -4.24
C SER A 147 -19.04 2.66 -3.12
N PHE A 148 -18.67 1.87 -2.09
CA PHE A 148 -19.44 1.79 -0.85
C PHE A 148 -18.95 2.86 0.13
N ILE A 149 -19.88 3.50 0.83
CA ILE A 149 -19.56 4.41 1.93
C ILE A 149 -19.14 3.51 3.09
N GLU A 150 -17.83 3.38 3.28
CA GLU A 150 -17.29 2.60 4.39
C GLU A 150 -17.49 3.39 5.69
N GLU A 151 -18.32 2.86 6.60
CA GLU A 151 -18.44 3.34 7.98
C GLU A 151 -17.19 2.90 8.75
N PHE A 152 -16.17 3.75 8.87
CA PHE A 152 -15.02 3.49 9.76
C PHE A 152 -15.05 4.43 10.96
N ASP A 153 -15.03 3.84 12.16
CA ASP A 153 -14.72 4.50 13.43
C ASP A 153 -13.23 4.82 13.52
N ASP A 154 -12.91 6.12 13.52
CA ASP A 154 -11.56 6.62 13.77
C ASP A 154 -11.64 7.80 14.75
N GLU A 155 -11.81 7.50 16.04
CA GLU A 155 -11.16 8.29 17.09
C GLU A 155 -9.67 7.90 17.03
N GLU A 156 -8.83 8.84 16.58
CA GLU A 156 -7.36 8.79 16.56
C GLU A 156 -6.67 7.68 15.72
N ASP A 157 -5.99 8.08 14.64
CA ASP A 157 -4.82 7.44 13.99
C ASP A 157 -4.77 5.91 13.77
N HIS A 158 -5.86 5.19 13.96
CA HIS A 158 -5.99 3.74 13.89
C HIS A 158 -6.84 3.30 12.71
N ALA A 159 -6.37 3.60 11.48
CA ALA A 159 -7.01 3.12 10.26
C ALA A 159 -7.11 1.58 10.24
N SER A 160 -8.21 1.02 10.74
CA SER A 160 -8.60 -0.36 10.54
C SER A 160 -9.13 -0.49 9.12
N VAL A 161 -8.22 -0.77 8.19
CA VAL A 161 -8.55 -0.96 6.78
C VAL A 161 -9.08 -2.38 6.58
N ASP A 162 -10.35 -2.60 6.91
CA ASP A 162 -11.07 -3.84 6.59
C ASP A 162 -11.95 -3.64 5.36
N THR A 163 -11.31 -3.42 4.21
CA THR A 163 -11.93 -3.75 2.92
C THR A 163 -11.34 -5.09 2.47
N PHE A 164 -12.00 -6.19 2.81
CA PHE A 164 -11.64 -7.51 2.30
C PHE A 164 -12.10 -7.65 0.86
N VAL A 165 -11.18 -8.03 -0.01
CA VAL A 165 -11.53 -8.86 -1.17
C VAL A 165 -11.40 -10.27 -0.66
N ASP A 166 -12.51 -10.98 -0.49
CA ASP A 166 -12.49 -12.40 -0.14
C ASP A 166 -11.72 -13.16 -1.23
N ILE A 167 -10.49 -13.56 -0.90
CA ILE A 167 -9.79 -14.60 -1.63
C ILE A 167 -10.31 -15.93 -1.06
N PRO A 168 -10.87 -16.83 -1.89
CA PRO A 168 -11.52 -18.04 -1.40
C PRO A 168 -10.70 -18.81 -0.35
N GLU A 169 -11.41 -19.21 0.70
CA GLU A 169 -10.97 -19.84 1.96
C GLU A 169 -10.26 -21.20 1.80
N GLU A 170 -10.00 -21.68 0.59
CA GLU A 170 -9.38 -22.99 0.33
C GLU A 170 -7.89 -23.09 0.70
N ARG A 171 -7.25 -22.00 1.15
CA ARG A 171 -5.84 -22.02 1.58
C ARG A 171 -5.60 -21.83 3.08
N ALA A 172 -6.65 -21.66 3.88
CA ALA A 172 -6.51 -21.40 5.32
C ALA A 172 -6.39 -22.68 6.18
N SER A 173 -6.69 -23.85 5.63
CA SER A 173 -6.66 -25.13 6.35
C SER A 173 -5.48 -26.00 5.91
N GLN A 174 -4.24 -25.56 6.18
CA GLN A 174 -3.07 -26.46 6.08
C GLN A 174 -1.98 -26.09 7.08
N THR A 175 -2.35 -26.14 8.35
CA THR A 175 -1.41 -26.28 9.46
C THR A 175 -1.07 -27.77 9.64
N GLN A 176 -0.32 -28.36 8.70
CA GLN A 176 0.51 -29.57 8.90
C GLN A 176 1.14 -30.04 7.57
N ALA A 177 2.48 -30.16 7.57
CA ALA A 177 3.37 -30.74 6.57
C ALA A 177 3.34 -30.13 5.14
N LEU A 178 4.46 -29.49 4.77
CA LEU A 178 4.76 -28.94 3.45
C LEU A 178 4.63 -29.98 2.32
N PRO A 179 3.91 -29.66 1.23
CA PRO A 179 4.32 -29.99 -0.12
C PRO A 179 5.03 -28.78 -0.74
N VAL A 180 6.22 -29.06 -1.28
CA VAL A 180 7.03 -28.13 -2.06
C VAL A 180 6.23 -27.64 -3.28
N GLY A 181 6.04 -26.32 -3.35
CA GLY A 181 5.79 -25.56 -4.58
C GLY A 181 4.34 -25.10 -4.82
N PRO A 182 4.05 -23.80 -4.63
CA PRO A 182 2.95 -23.15 -5.31
C PRO A 182 3.45 -22.54 -6.62
N THR A 183 2.75 -22.83 -7.71
CA THR A 183 2.79 -22.06 -8.95
C THR A 183 2.36 -20.61 -8.66
N PHE A 184 3.32 -19.69 -8.60
CA PHE A 184 3.08 -18.26 -8.34
C PHE A 184 2.97 -17.48 -9.66
N SER A 185 1.77 -17.45 -10.23
CA SER A 185 1.38 -16.49 -11.26
C SER A 185 -0.01 -15.93 -10.97
N SER A 186 -0.22 -15.44 -9.75
CA SER A 186 -1.35 -14.56 -9.46
C SER A 186 -0.82 -13.44 -8.60
N ALA A 187 -0.52 -12.31 -9.24
CA ALA A 187 -0.18 -11.10 -8.52
C ALA A 187 -1.34 -10.79 -7.55
N VAL A 188 -1.00 -10.39 -6.33
CA VAL A 188 -2.01 -10.09 -5.33
C VAL A 188 -2.80 -8.88 -5.79
N VAL A 189 -4.07 -9.11 -6.13
CA VAL A 189 -5.00 -8.05 -6.47
C VAL A 189 -5.36 -7.30 -5.18
N THR A 190 -5.24 -5.96 -5.20
CA THR A 190 -5.49 -5.13 -4.01
C THR A 190 -6.30 -3.88 -4.33
N SER A 191 -6.99 -3.33 -3.33
CA SER A 191 -7.75 -2.10 -3.48
C SER A 191 -6.83 -0.90 -3.76
N PRO A 192 -7.04 -0.16 -4.88
CA PRO A 192 -6.21 1.00 -5.17
C PRO A 192 -6.38 2.11 -4.13
N LYS A 193 -7.54 2.22 -3.47
CA LYS A 193 -7.76 3.14 -2.34
C LYS A 193 -6.88 2.81 -1.14
N SER A 194 -6.79 1.53 -0.78
CA SER A 194 -5.92 1.06 0.30
C SER A 194 -4.45 1.28 -0.01
N VAL A 195 -4.03 1.01 -1.25
CA VAL A 195 -2.67 1.31 -1.70
C VAL A 195 -2.39 2.81 -1.70
N TYR A 196 -3.32 3.67 -2.14
CA TYR A 196 -3.15 5.12 -2.07
C TYR A 196 -2.90 5.59 -0.62
N ARG A 197 -3.72 5.12 0.33
CA ARG A 197 -3.58 5.44 1.77
C ARG A 197 -2.20 5.03 2.30
N ALA A 198 -1.79 3.78 2.02
CA ALA A 198 -0.51 3.25 2.47
C ALA A 198 0.68 3.94 1.78
N ALA A 199 0.60 4.20 0.48
CA ALA A 199 1.62 4.91 -0.27
C ALA A 199 1.82 6.34 0.25
N LYS A 200 0.74 7.05 0.60
CA LYS A 200 0.82 8.36 1.25
C LYS A 200 1.46 8.27 2.65
N LYS A 201 1.07 7.28 3.46
CA LYS A 201 1.67 7.02 4.80
C LYS A 201 3.18 6.79 4.73
N TYR A 202 3.64 6.03 3.73
CA TYR A 202 5.05 5.68 3.55
C TYR A 202 5.80 6.55 2.53
N ARG A 203 5.18 7.62 2.03
CA ARG A 203 5.75 8.56 1.07
C ARG A 203 6.24 7.90 -0.23
N LEU A 204 5.55 6.84 -0.68
CA LEU A 204 5.81 6.14 -1.93
C LEU A 204 5.18 6.91 -3.10
N VAL A 205 5.80 8.04 -3.48
CA VAL A 205 5.22 9.02 -4.42
C VAL A 205 4.79 8.39 -5.75
N PHE A 206 5.61 7.52 -6.32
CA PHE A 206 5.29 6.86 -7.59
C PHE A 206 4.07 5.94 -7.45
N LEU A 207 4.03 5.11 -6.41
CA LEU A 207 2.93 4.19 -6.15
C LEU A 207 1.63 4.93 -5.80
N GLN A 208 1.73 6.05 -5.08
CA GLN A 208 0.59 6.93 -4.79
C GLN A 208 -0.02 7.47 -6.08
N ARG A 209 0.81 7.97 -7.02
CA ARG A 209 0.35 8.46 -8.32
C ARG A 209 -0.30 7.36 -9.15
N LEU A 210 0.32 6.18 -9.19
CA LEU A 210 -0.21 5.03 -9.91
C LEU A 210 -1.60 4.63 -9.37
N ALA A 211 -1.73 4.49 -8.05
CA ALA A 211 -3.00 4.19 -7.41
C ALA A 211 -4.05 5.28 -7.65
N SER A 212 -3.66 6.56 -7.61
CA SER A 212 -4.56 7.69 -7.93
C SER A 212 -5.09 7.60 -9.35
N SER A 213 -4.23 7.35 -10.35
CA SER A 213 -4.64 7.23 -11.76
C SER A 213 -5.72 6.17 -11.92
N VAL A 214 -5.48 4.98 -11.36
CA VAL A 214 -6.41 3.85 -11.42
C VAL A 214 -7.74 4.14 -10.72
N ILE A 215 -7.71 4.91 -9.63
CA ILE A 215 -8.94 5.36 -8.95
C ILE A 215 -9.71 6.31 -9.85
N ASP A 216 -9.02 7.31 -10.41
CA ASP A 216 -9.64 8.38 -11.20
C ASP A 216 -10.23 7.87 -12.52
N GLU A 217 -9.58 6.89 -13.16
CA GLU A 217 -10.06 6.21 -14.37
C GLU A 217 -11.39 5.45 -14.16
N GLN A 218 -11.72 5.12 -12.91
CA GLN A 218 -12.93 4.38 -12.55
C GLN A 218 -14.05 5.28 -12.01
N ILE A 219 -13.83 6.60 -11.99
CA ILE A 219 -14.86 7.57 -11.64
C ILE A 219 -15.74 7.80 -12.88
N THR A 220 -17.05 7.69 -12.67
CA THR A 220 -18.09 7.83 -13.69
C THR A 220 -19.24 8.67 -13.15
N PRO A 221 -20.11 9.24 -13.99
CA PRO A 221 -21.30 9.97 -13.52
C PRO A 221 -22.17 9.15 -12.55
N LYS A 222 -22.17 7.81 -12.68
CA LYS A 222 -22.93 6.88 -11.83
C LYS A 222 -22.39 6.75 -10.40
N ASN A 223 -21.07 6.85 -10.20
CA ASN A 223 -20.45 6.66 -8.87
C ASN A 223 -19.78 7.92 -8.29
N CYS A 224 -19.66 8.99 -9.06
CA CYS A 224 -18.89 10.18 -8.68
C CYS A 224 -19.36 10.86 -7.38
N LEU A 225 -20.66 10.87 -7.08
CA LEU A 225 -21.16 11.40 -5.81
C LEU A 225 -20.71 10.54 -4.62
N ASN A 226 -20.90 9.22 -4.71
CA ASN A 226 -20.44 8.29 -3.66
C ASN A 226 -18.92 8.38 -3.45
N GLU A 227 -18.16 8.58 -4.52
CA GLU A 227 -16.72 8.80 -4.43
C GLU A 227 -16.36 10.16 -3.82
N LEU A 228 -17.03 11.25 -4.20
CA LEU A 228 -16.78 12.59 -3.65
C LEU A 228 -17.00 12.64 -2.12
N PHE A 229 -18.07 12.01 -1.65
CA PHE A 229 -18.39 11.90 -0.22
C PHE A 229 -17.78 10.67 0.45
N GLY A 230 -16.95 9.91 -0.27
CA GLY A 230 -16.23 8.77 0.26
C GLY A 230 -15.09 9.18 1.19
N SER A 231 -14.71 8.26 2.09
CA SER A 231 -13.66 8.46 3.09
C SER A 231 -12.33 8.96 2.50
N LEU A 232 -11.95 8.46 1.31
CA LEU A 232 -10.72 8.85 0.64
C LEU A 232 -10.69 10.35 0.29
N SER A 233 -11.75 10.85 -0.34
CA SER A 233 -11.87 12.26 -0.71
C SER A 233 -11.93 13.14 0.52
N LEU A 234 -12.78 12.78 1.48
CA LEU A 234 -12.94 13.58 2.69
C LEU A 234 -11.65 13.67 3.52
N ARG A 235 -10.79 12.64 3.48
CA ARG A 235 -9.49 12.63 4.15
C ARG A 235 -8.42 13.42 3.40
N TYR A 236 -8.45 13.44 2.07
CA TYR A 236 -7.36 13.99 1.25
C TYR A 236 -7.86 15.12 0.35
N ALA A 237 -7.44 16.35 0.67
CA ALA A 237 -7.89 17.58 0.01
C ALA A 237 -7.69 17.51 -1.51
N GLU A 238 -6.53 17.03 -1.95
CA GLU A 238 -6.20 16.95 -3.37
C GLU A 238 -7.11 15.97 -4.13
N VAL A 239 -7.56 14.90 -3.47
CA VAL A 239 -8.50 13.93 -4.05
C VAL A 239 -9.91 14.52 -4.06
N PHE A 240 -10.30 15.23 -2.99
CA PHE A 240 -11.58 15.91 -2.90
C PHE A 240 -11.76 16.96 -4.00
N GLU A 241 -10.79 17.86 -4.16
CA GLU A 241 -10.84 18.95 -5.14
C GLU A 241 -11.00 18.41 -6.56
N LYS A 242 -10.20 17.42 -6.94
CA LYS A 242 -10.27 16.77 -8.26
C LYS A 242 -11.63 16.11 -8.52
N ARG A 243 -12.19 15.44 -7.51
CA ARG A 243 -13.51 14.78 -7.64
C ARG A 243 -14.66 15.77 -7.65
N LEU A 244 -14.56 16.84 -6.87
CA LEU A 244 -15.55 17.92 -6.88
C LEU A 244 -15.58 18.57 -8.26
N GLU A 245 -14.41 18.87 -8.84
CA GLU A 245 -14.31 19.40 -10.19
C GLU A 245 -14.99 18.47 -11.22
N TYR A 246 -14.71 17.17 -11.17
CA TYR A 246 -15.37 16.19 -12.04
C TYR A 246 -16.91 16.20 -11.87
N VAL A 247 -17.40 16.20 -10.63
CA VAL A 247 -18.84 16.25 -10.33
C VAL A 247 -19.50 17.51 -10.89
N LEU A 248 -18.84 18.66 -10.78
CA LEU A 248 -19.37 19.92 -11.32
C LEU A 248 -19.42 19.89 -12.85
N GLN A 249 -18.37 19.40 -13.51
CA GLN A 249 -18.28 19.29 -14.97
C GLN A 249 -19.35 18.34 -15.55
N HIS A 250 -19.59 17.22 -14.88
CA HIS A 250 -20.53 16.18 -15.32
C HIS A 250 -21.91 16.28 -14.65
N TRP A 251 -22.22 17.38 -13.97
CA TRP A 251 -23.42 17.48 -13.13
C TRP A 251 -24.70 17.04 -13.85
N ASN A 252 -24.87 17.44 -15.10
CA ASN A 252 -26.08 17.13 -15.87
C ASN A 252 -26.25 15.63 -16.18
N GLU A 253 -25.14 14.88 -16.28
CA GLU A 253 -25.11 13.44 -16.57
C GLU A 253 -25.38 12.58 -15.33
N ILE A 254 -25.32 13.15 -14.13
CA ILE A 254 -25.57 12.43 -12.88
C ILE A 254 -27.07 12.16 -12.75
N GLU A 255 -27.45 10.89 -12.72
CA GLU A 255 -28.85 10.44 -12.57
C GLU A 255 -29.32 10.52 -11.11
N ASP A 256 -28.47 10.10 -10.16
CA ASP A 256 -28.80 9.93 -8.74
C ASP A 256 -28.62 11.19 -7.88
N LYS A 257 -28.89 12.38 -8.44
CA LYS A 257 -28.76 13.69 -7.74
C LYS A 257 -29.55 13.75 -6.42
N ALA A 258 -30.65 13.01 -6.33
CA ALA A 258 -31.49 12.93 -5.13
C ALA A 258 -30.76 12.35 -3.91
N GLN A 259 -29.69 11.56 -4.11
CA GLN A 259 -28.92 10.97 -3.01
C GLN A 259 -28.04 12.00 -2.28
N LEU A 260 -27.82 13.19 -2.86
CA LEU A 260 -26.93 14.22 -2.31
C LEU A 260 -27.25 14.57 -0.85
N SER A 261 -28.53 14.77 -0.51
CA SER A 261 -28.94 15.08 0.86
C SER A 261 -28.60 13.95 1.84
N SER A 262 -28.82 12.70 1.42
CA SER A 262 -28.47 11.51 2.22
C SER A 262 -26.97 11.45 2.46
N LEU A 263 -26.17 11.62 1.40
CA LEU A 263 -24.71 11.58 1.48
C LEU A 263 -24.15 12.60 2.47
N ILE A 264 -24.68 13.81 2.52
CA ILE A 264 -24.24 14.84 3.48
C ILE A 264 -24.56 14.45 4.92
N THR A 265 -25.74 13.86 5.14
CA THR A 265 -26.17 13.44 6.49
C THR A 265 -25.41 12.21 6.99
N THR A 266 -25.04 11.29 6.09
CA THR A 266 -24.31 10.07 6.44
C THR A 266 -22.79 10.31 6.52
N THR A 267 -22.30 11.39 5.91
CA THR A 267 -20.87 11.72 5.90
C THR A 267 -20.39 12.23 7.25
N ARG A 268 -19.34 11.61 7.80
CA ARG A 268 -18.72 12.01 9.07
C ARG A 268 -18.00 13.37 9.03
N ASN A 269 -17.35 13.71 7.91
CA ASN A 269 -16.70 15.03 7.75
C ASN A 269 -17.71 16.06 7.22
N HIS A 270 -18.63 16.48 8.09
CA HIS A 270 -19.71 17.39 7.73
C HIS A 270 -19.20 18.71 7.14
N SER A 271 -18.07 19.26 7.62
CA SER A 271 -17.54 20.52 7.09
C SER A 271 -17.23 20.41 5.59
N ARG A 272 -16.44 19.42 5.17
CA ARG A 272 -16.11 19.24 3.75
C ARG A 272 -17.32 18.80 2.92
N ALA A 273 -18.21 17.99 3.50
CA ALA A 273 -19.44 17.61 2.82
C ALA A 273 -20.32 18.83 2.54
N ILE A 274 -20.43 19.75 3.50
CA ILE A 274 -21.15 21.02 3.36
C ILE A 274 -20.45 21.91 2.31
N ASP A 275 -19.12 21.97 2.29
CA ASP A 275 -18.38 22.73 1.27
C ASP A 275 -18.66 22.21 -0.15
N ALA A 276 -18.63 20.88 -0.35
CA ALA A 276 -19.01 20.25 -1.61
C ALA A 276 -20.46 20.59 -1.99
N PHE A 277 -21.39 20.45 -1.04
CA PHE A 277 -22.80 20.76 -1.27
C PHE A 277 -22.99 22.22 -1.71
N ASN A 278 -22.39 23.17 -0.99
CA ASN A 278 -22.49 24.59 -1.31
C ASN A 278 -21.91 24.89 -2.69
N ALA A 279 -20.77 24.28 -3.05
CA ALA A 279 -20.18 24.42 -4.38
C ALA A 279 -21.11 23.89 -5.48
N ILE A 280 -21.72 22.72 -5.26
CA ILE A 280 -22.69 22.12 -6.17
C ILE A 280 -23.92 23.02 -6.33
N ILE A 281 -24.55 23.46 -5.24
CA ILE A 281 -25.74 24.32 -5.28
C ILE A 281 -25.45 25.65 -5.98
N LYS A 282 -24.27 26.25 -5.72
CA LYS A 282 -23.85 27.46 -6.42
C LYS A 282 -23.73 27.24 -7.93
N HIS A 283 -23.11 26.14 -8.34
CA HIS A 283 -22.94 25.81 -9.76
C HIS A 283 -24.28 25.56 -10.47
N THR A 284 -25.19 24.83 -9.83
CA THR A 284 -26.50 24.50 -10.43
C THR A 284 -27.44 25.68 -10.49
N SER A 285 -27.38 26.59 -9.51
CA SER A 285 -28.18 27.83 -9.51
C SER A 285 -27.75 28.83 -10.59
N ILE A 286 -26.51 28.76 -11.07
CA ILE A 286 -26.00 29.62 -12.15
C ILE A 286 -26.35 29.06 -13.54
N THR A 287 -26.63 27.75 -13.63
CA THR A 287 -26.83 27.05 -14.91
C THR A 287 -28.31 26.95 -15.33
N HIS A 288 -29.22 27.57 -14.56
CA HIS A 288 -30.64 27.71 -14.85
C HIS A 288 -30.99 29.14 -15.26
#